data_AF-A0A1I4VY14-F1
#
_entry.id   AF-A0A1I4VY14-F1
#
_cell.length_a   1.000
_cell.length_b   1.000
_cell.length_c   1.000
_cell.angle_alpha   90.00
_cell.angle_beta   90.00
_cell.angle_gamma   90.00
#
_symmetry.space_group_name_H-M   'P 1'
#
loop_
_entity.id
_entity.type
_entity.pdbx_description
1 polymer ?
#
loop_
_entity_poly.entity_id
_entity_poly.type
_entity_poly.pdbx_seq_one_letter_code
_entity_poly.pdbx_strand_id
1 'polypeptide(L)' 'MSEQQLTKEVTYKGNTKTFTVEIEQLPPFNPETMDKEKYDETLTVLAALARKKLENQKMEWVFNIEKALQEEEQ' A
#
# COMPACT_ATOMS: atom_id res chain seq x y z
N MET A 1 -4.64 13.33 12.34
CA MET A 1 -3.58 12.32 12.40
C MET A 1 -3.46 11.74 11.01
N SER A 2 -2.44 12.15 10.25
CA SER A 2 -2.19 11.59 8.91
C SER A 2 -1.74 10.15 9.10
N GLU A 3 -2.47 9.19 8.53
CA GLU A 3 -2.07 7.78 8.55
C GLU A 3 -0.68 7.68 7.90
N GLN A 4 0.33 7.29 8.68
CA GLN A 4 1.71 7.15 8.19
C GLN A 4 1.93 5.78 7.53
N GLN A 5 1.00 4.85 7.72
CA GLN A 5 1.07 3.51 7.19
C GLN A 5 -0.33 2.96 6.93
N LEU A 6 -0.41 2.07 5.95
CA LEU A 6 -1.59 1.28 5.62
C LEU A 6 -1.31 -0.15 6.06
N THR A 7 -2.15 -0.68 6.95
CA THR A 7 -2.07 -2.07 7.39
C THR A 7 -3.32 -2.82 6.98
N LYS A 8 -3.14 -4.01 6.39
CA LYS A 8 -4.24 -4.89 6.03
C LYS A 8 -3.87 -6.35 6.27
N GLU A 9 -4.67 -7.01 7.08
CA GLU A 9 -4.66 -8.46 7.18
C GLU A 9 -5.50 -9.06 6.06
N VAL A 10 -4.98 -10.11 5.44
CA VAL A 10 -5.63 -10.88 4.38
C VAL A 10 -5.53 -12.35 4.69
N THR A 11 -6.67 -13.03 4.61
CA THR A 11 -6.76 -14.49 4.69
C THR A 11 -7.20 -15.04 3.34
N TYR A 12 -6.47 -16.03 2.83
CA TYR A 12 -6.73 -16.66 1.54
C TYR A 12 -6.36 -18.15 1.55
N LYS A 13 -7.32 -19.02 1.23
CA LYS A 13 -7.16 -20.49 1.20
C LYS A 13 -6.41 -21.05 2.43
N GLY A 14 -6.79 -20.60 3.64
CA GLY A 14 -6.19 -21.03 4.91
C GLY A 14 -4.86 -20.35 5.28
N ASN A 15 -4.28 -19.55 4.39
CA ASN A 15 -3.09 -18.74 4.67
C ASN A 15 -3.52 -17.35 5.16
N THR A 16 -2.85 -16.82 6.18
CA THR A 16 -3.09 -15.45 6.68
C THR A 16 -1.79 -14.66 6.66
N LYS A 17 -1.86 -13.43 6.16
CA LYS A 17 -0.72 -12.51 6.14
C LYS A 17 -1.18 -11.08 6.38
N THR A 18 -0.42 -10.38 7.21
CA THR A 18 -0.57 -8.93 7.39
C THR A 18 0.41 -8.20 6.50
N PHE A 19 -0.10 -7.24 5.73
CA PHE A 19 0.67 -6.34 4.89
C PHE A 19 0.68 -4.96 5.52
N THR A 20 1.86 -4.35 5.58
CA THR A 20 2.04 -2.97 6.03
C THR A 20 2.84 -2.20 4.98
N VAL A 21 2.32 -1.05 4.57
CA VAL A 21 2.98 -0.15 3.61
C VAL A 21 3.00 1.26 4.20
N GLU A 22 4.18 1.85 4.28
CA GLU A 22 4.34 3.23 4.69
C GLU A 22 3.87 4.18 3.59
N ILE A 23 3.18 5.25 3.99
CA ILE A 23 2.83 6.36 3.12
C ILE A 23 4.01 7.34 3.15
N GLU A 24 4.57 7.64 1.99
CA GLU A 24 5.62 8.66 1.87
C GLU A 24 5.11 10.00 2.42
N GLN A 25 5.96 10.68 3.18
CA GLN A 25 5.62 11.93 3.85
C GLN A 25 6.24 13.13 3.14
N LEU A 26 5.49 14.23 3.08
CA LEU A 26 6.03 15.51 2.63
C LEU A 26 6.61 16.29 3.81
N PRO A 27 7.59 17.19 3.56
CA PRO A 27 7.99 18.19 4.54
C PRO A 27 6.79 19.06 4.94
N PRO A 28 6.80 19.69 6.13
CA PRO A 28 5.75 20.60 6.54
C PRO A 28 5.48 21.68 5.49
N PHE A 29 4.20 21.95 5.23
CA PHE A 29 3.78 22.98 4.29
C PHE A 29 4.38 24.35 4.65
N ASN A 30 5.02 24.99 3.67
CA ASN A 30 5.52 26.36 3.78
C ASN A 30 4.78 27.29 2.80
N PRO A 31 3.92 28.21 3.26
CA PRO A 31 3.14 29.09 2.38
C PRO A 31 4.00 30.10 1.59
N GLU A 32 5.26 30.33 1.97
CA GLU A 32 6.15 31.26 1.26
C GLU A 32 6.76 30.64 0.00
N THR A 33 6.85 29.31 -0.04
CA THR A 33 7.58 28.57 -1.09
C THR A 33 6.77 27.46 -1.74
N MET A 34 5.59 27.12 -1.21
CA MET A 34 4.74 26.03 -1.68
C MET A 34 3.35 26.51 -2.04
N ASP A 35 2.83 25.95 -3.14
CA ASP A 35 1.43 26.07 -3.52
C ASP A 35 0.58 25.07 -2.71
N LYS A 36 -0.47 25.57 -2.07
CA LYS A 36 -1.32 24.77 -1.18
C LYS A 36 -2.08 23.67 -1.94
N GLU A 37 -2.65 23.99 -3.11
CA GLU A 37 -3.42 23.02 -3.90
C GLU A 37 -2.52 21.87 -4.34
N LYS A 38 -1.33 22.19 -4.86
CA LYS A 38 -0.34 21.17 -5.25
C LYS A 38 0.15 20.34 -4.07
N TYR A 39 0.33 20.94 -2.90
CA TYR A 39 0.72 20.22 -1.69
C TYR A 39 -0.35 19.21 -1.27
N ASP A 40 -1.63 19.64 -1.24
CA ASP A 40 -2.76 18.79 -0.86
C ASP A 40 -3.02 17.67 -1.91
N GLU A 41 -2.87 17.99 -3.21
CA GLU A 41 -2.88 16.99 -4.29
C GLU A 41 -1.77 15.95 -4.11
N THR A 42 -0.55 16.39 -3.79
CA THR A 42 0.58 15.48 -3.61
C THR A 42 0.35 14.54 -2.43
N LEU A 43 -0.16 15.02 -1.29
CA LEU A 43 -0.54 14.15 -0.16
C LEU A 43 -1.54 13.07 -0.58
N THR A 44 -2.52 13.44 -1.40
CA THR A 44 -3.54 12.51 -1.91
C THR A 44 -2.91 11.46 -2.82
N VAL A 45 -1.99 11.86 -3.70
CA VAL A 45 -1.26 10.95 -4.60
C VAL A 45 -0.39 9.98 -3.82
N LEU A 46 0.34 10.44 -2.80
CA LEU A 46 1.20 9.57 -1.98
C LEU A 46 0.39 8.50 -1.24
N ALA A 47 -0.77 8.87 -0.71
CA ALA A 47 -1.70 7.90 -0.11
C ALA A 47 -2.24 6.90 -1.15
N ALA A 48 -2.58 7.34 -2.36
CA ALA A 48 -3.04 6.47 -3.44
C ALA A 48 -1.95 5.50 -3.91
N LEU A 49 -0.70 5.96 -3.99
CA LEU A 49 0.45 5.12 -4.33
C LEU A 49 0.70 4.03 -3.29
N ALA A 50 0.64 4.38 -2.00
CA ALA A 50 0.75 3.41 -0.93
C ALA A 50 -0.37 2.34 -0.99
N ARG A 51 -1.61 2.75 -1.27
CA ARG A 51 -2.74 1.81 -1.48
C ARG A 51 -2.48 0.88 -2.66
N LYS A 52 -2.02 1.42 -3.79
CA LYS A 52 -1.71 0.61 -4.98
C LYS A 52 -0.58 -0.39 -4.70
N LYS A 53 0.45 0.03 -3.96
CA LYS A 53 1.56 -0.85 -3.54
C LYS A 53 1.06 -1.98 -2.64
N LEU A 54 0.16 -1.67 -1.70
CA LEU A 54 -0.46 -2.67 -0.83
C LEU A 54 -1.27 -3.69 -1.65
N GLU A 55 -2.09 -3.24 -2.60
CA GLU A 55 -2.87 -4.14 -3.46
C GLU A 55 -2.00 -5.02 -4.34
N ASN A 56 -0.92 -4.48 -4.90
CA ASN A 56 0.04 -5.26 -5.67
C ASN A 56 0.69 -6.37 -4.81
N GLN A 57 1.14 -6.04 -3.58
CA GLN A 57 1.72 -7.02 -2.66
C GLN A 57 0.74 -8.14 -2.29
N LYS A 58 -0.54 -7.79 -2.09
CA LYS A 58 -1.60 -8.77 -1.83
C LYS A 58 -1.81 -9.69 -3.02
N MET A 59 -1.91 -9.13 -4.22
CA MET A 59 -2.13 -9.90 -5.44
C MET A 59 -0.96 -10.84 -5.74
N GLU A 60 0.28 -10.36 -5.61
CA GLU A 60 1.49 -11.18 -5.78
C GLU A 60 1.52 -12.33 -4.76
N TRP A 61 1.15 -12.07 -3.52
CA TRP A 61 1.09 -13.12 -2.50
C TRP A 61 0.02 -14.18 -2.80
N VAL A 62 -1.18 -13.76 -3.22
CA VAL A 62 -2.24 -14.67 -3.65
C VAL A 62 -1.79 -15.50 -4.85
N PHE A 63 -1.15 -14.87 -5.84
CA PHE A 63 -0.62 -15.57 -7.01
C PHE A 63 0.40 -16.64 -6.63
N ASN A 64 1.31 -16.33 -5.70
CA ASN A 64 2.30 -17.31 -5.22
C ASN A 64 1.65 -18.49 -4.48
N ILE A 65 0.55 -18.27 -3.74
CA ILE A 65 -0.23 -19.36 -3.13
C ILE A 65 -0.84 -20.24 -4.21
N GLU A 66 -1.51 -19.65 -5.21
CA GLU A 66 -2.10 -20.43 -6.31
C GLU A 66 -1.06 -21.25 -7.07
N LYS A 67 0.10 -20.64 -7.35
CA LYS A 67 1.20 -21.32 -8.02
C LYS A 67 1.70 -22.52 -7.22
N ALA A 68 1.91 -22.36 -5.91
CA ALA A 68 2.35 -23.46 -5.05
C ALA A 68 1.35 -24.62 -5.03
N LEU A 69 0.04 -24.31 -4.95
CA LEU A 69 -1.01 -25.34 -4.97
C LEU A 69 -1.05 -26.10 -6.30
N GLN A 70 -0.84 -25.43 -7.43
CA GLN A 70 -0.80 -26.08 -8.74
C GLN A 70 0.44 -26.97 -8.93
N GLU A 71 1.58 -26.60 -8.34
CA GLU A 71 2.82 -27.39 -8.38
C GLU A 71 2.76 -28.62 -7.47
N GLU A 72 2.01 -28.57 -6.36
CA GLU A 72 1.80 -29.72 -5.46
C GLU A 72 0.83 -30.78 -6.01
N GLU A 73 -0.03 -30.41 -6.98
CA GLU A 73 -0.98 -31.31 -7.63
C GLU A 73 -0.38 -32.11 -8.81
N GLN A 74 0.88 -31.83 -9.20
CA GLN A 74 1.61 -32.53 -10.29
C GLN A 74 2.62 -33.55 -9.78
#